data_AF-A0A661R5J1-F1
#
_entry.id   AF-A0A661R5J1-F1
#
_cell.length_a   1.000
_cell.length_b   1.000
_cell.length_c   1.000
_cell.angle_alpha   90.00
_cell.angle_beta   90.00
_cell.angle_gamma   90.00
#
_symmetry.space_group_name_H-M   'P 1'
#
loop_
_entity.id
_entity.type
_entity.pdbx_description
1 polymer ?
#
loop_
_entity_poly.entity_id
_entity_poly.type
_entity_poly.pdbx_seq_one_letter_code
_entity_poly.pdbx_strand_id
1 'polypeptide(L)'
;MPKRPAIPEKTRTRLWVLAGGRCQYEGCNKPLWQDELTMAQMNTAYIAHIIAAEPNGPRGDKELSPKLATDISNLMLMCDEHHRLIDREDVEGHPVERLHEMKRKHEERIELLTSIQKEKKSYVLLYGANIGDHTAHVSWRKAAIAMVPEFYPAENQAIELSWNNSSFKDNESIYWQIEREHLQRQFREKVRERLQSKEIEHFSVFAFAPQPLLVELGQLLSDIPAAEVYQLHREPPDWIWQEHPVGFDYILQEPETRKNTVALNLSLSA
;
A
#
# COMPACT_ATOMS: atom_id res chain seq x y z
N MET A 1 44.80 15.66 15.97
CA MET A 1 43.49 15.81 15.30
C MET A 1 42.41 15.70 16.36
N PRO A 2 41.41 16.60 16.41
CA PRO A 2 40.30 16.45 17.35
C PRO A 2 39.62 15.10 17.07
N LYS A 3 39.39 14.32 18.13
CA LYS A 3 38.76 13.01 18.05
C LYS A 3 37.31 13.19 17.60
N ARG A 4 36.87 12.46 16.57
CA ARG A 4 35.47 12.45 16.12
C ARG A 4 34.54 12.24 17.33
N PRO A 5 33.55 13.13 17.56
CA PRO A 5 32.65 12.99 18.68
C PRO A 5 31.82 11.71 18.53
N ALA A 6 31.66 10.97 19.63
CA ALA A 6 30.79 9.80 19.63
C ALA A 6 29.33 10.25 19.53
N ILE A 7 28.54 9.60 18.66
CA ILE A 7 27.10 9.87 18.55
C ILE A 7 26.43 9.39 19.85
N PRO A 8 25.71 10.27 20.58
CA PRO A 8 25.04 9.89 21.82
C PRO A 8 24.08 8.72 21.61
N GLU A 9 23.95 7.84 22.61
CA GLU A 9 23.03 6.71 22.56
C GLU A 9 21.59 7.12 22.26
N LYS A 10 21.09 8.19 22.90
CA LYS A 10 19.76 8.74 22.63
C LYS A 10 19.56 9.11 21.16
N THR A 11 20.57 9.68 20.51
CA THR A 11 20.52 10.02 19.08
C THR A 11 20.51 8.76 18.22
N ARG A 12 21.34 7.76 18.54
CA ARG A 12 21.37 6.47 17.83
C ARG A 12 20.02 5.76 17.93
N THR A 13 19.46 5.63 19.13
CA THR A 13 18.15 5.00 19.35
C THR A 13 17.05 5.73 18.60
N ARG A 14 17.03 7.07 18.64
CA ARG A 14 16.03 7.85 17.90
C ARG A 14 16.17 7.67 16.39
N LEU A 15 17.38 7.63 15.85
CA LEU A 15 17.62 7.35 14.43
C LEU A 15 17.09 5.96 14.04
N TRP A 16 17.36 4.95 14.85
CA TRP A 16 16.83 3.59 14.64
C TRP A 16 15.31 3.54 14.58
N VAL A 17 14.64 4.25 15.49
CA VAL A 17 13.17 4.33 15.54
C VAL A 17 12.61 5.05 14.30
N LEU A 18 13.15 6.22 13.95
CA LEU A 18 12.72 6.98 12.78
C LEU A 18 12.94 6.21 11.47
N ALA A 19 14.00 5.41 11.40
CA ALA A 19 14.29 4.56 10.25
C ALA A 19 13.47 3.25 10.21
N GLY A 20 12.70 2.93 11.25
CA GLY A 20 11.97 1.65 11.35
C GLY A 20 12.89 0.42 11.32
N GLY A 21 14.14 0.59 11.78
CA GLY A 21 15.19 -0.44 11.72
C GLY A 21 15.57 -0.90 10.32
N ARG A 22 15.38 -0.04 9.31
CA ARG A 22 15.62 -0.34 7.89
C ARG A 22 16.58 0.66 7.27
N CYS A 23 17.29 0.22 6.23
CA CYS A 23 18.17 1.09 5.46
C CYS A 23 17.37 2.24 4.82
N GLN A 24 17.83 3.47 5.00
CA GLN A 24 17.20 4.71 4.49
C GLN A 24 17.63 5.10 3.07
N TYR A 25 18.37 4.23 2.37
CA TYR A 25 18.75 4.49 0.99
C TYR A 25 17.55 4.25 0.06
N GLU A 26 17.33 5.15 -0.89
CA GLU A 26 16.20 5.07 -1.83
C GLU A 26 16.25 3.79 -2.68
N GLY A 27 15.14 3.05 -2.74
CA GLY A 27 15.06 1.75 -3.41
C GLY A 27 15.58 0.56 -2.60
N CYS A 28 16.25 0.80 -1.46
CA CYS A 28 16.51 -0.22 -0.46
C CYS A 28 15.33 -0.29 0.53
N ASN A 29 15.31 -1.31 1.39
CA ASN A 29 14.46 -1.39 2.59
C ASN A 29 14.93 -2.52 3.53
N LYS A 30 16.20 -2.92 3.43
CA LYS A 30 16.74 -4.11 4.12
C LYS A 30 16.58 -3.96 5.64
N PRO A 31 16.10 -4.98 6.36
CA PRO A 31 16.11 -4.98 7.82
C PRO A 31 17.55 -4.98 8.31
N LEU A 32 17.87 -4.12 9.28
CA LEU A 32 19.24 -3.98 9.78
C LEU A 32 19.48 -4.65 11.14
N TRP A 33 18.45 -5.30 11.68
CA TRP A 33 18.44 -6.00 12.97
C TRP A 33 18.56 -7.52 12.83
N GLN A 34 18.72 -8.03 11.61
CA GLN A 34 18.99 -9.43 11.34
C GLN A 34 19.76 -9.59 10.02
N ASP A 35 20.43 -10.74 9.87
CA ASP A 35 20.97 -11.17 8.60
C ASP A 35 19.85 -11.62 7.64
N GLU A 36 19.95 -11.26 6.36
CA GLU A 36 18.91 -11.51 5.36
C GLU A 36 18.84 -12.98 4.93
N LEU A 37 19.96 -13.71 4.98
CA LEU A 37 20.03 -15.10 4.48
C LEU A 37 19.78 -16.12 5.60
N THR A 38 20.44 -15.93 6.74
CA THR A 38 20.45 -16.86 7.87
C THR A 38 19.41 -16.53 8.93
N MET A 39 18.78 -15.35 8.86
CA MET A 39 17.85 -14.81 9.88
C MET A 39 18.48 -14.66 11.27
N ALA A 40 19.83 -14.73 11.37
CA ALA A 40 20.55 -14.52 12.61
C ALA A 40 20.31 -13.10 13.13
N GLN A 41 19.97 -12.96 14.40
CA GLN A 41 19.75 -11.66 15.03
C GLN A 41 21.09 -10.94 15.20
N MET A 42 21.25 -9.79 14.56
CA MET A 42 22.48 -9.01 14.61
C MET A 42 22.26 -7.57 14.16
N ASN A 43 23.13 -6.65 14.57
CA ASN A 43 23.11 -5.28 14.09
C ASN A 43 24.03 -5.14 12.86
N THR A 44 23.44 -5.02 11.67
CA THR A 44 24.15 -4.79 10.39
C THR A 44 24.15 -3.31 9.98
N ALA A 45 23.67 -2.41 10.84
CA ALA A 45 23.52 -1.01 10.51
C ALA A 45 24.83 -0.23 10.65
N TYR A 46 25.00 0.71 9.73
CA TYR A 46 25.94 1.82 9.81
C TYR A 46 25.17 3.12 10.00
N ILE A 47 25.78 4.06 10.71
CA ILE A 47 25.29 5.43 10.79
C ILE A 47 26.14 6.28 9.86
N ALA A 48 25.58 6.56 8.69
CA ALA A 48 26.18 7.41 7.68
C ALA A 48 25.97 8.89 8.02
N HIS A 49 26.93 9.71 7.65
CA HIS A 49 26.84 11.16 7.76
C HIS A 49 26.46 11.75 6.40
N ILE A 50 25.45 12.62 6.36
CA ILE A 50 25.10 13.34 5.13
C ILE A 50 26.24 14.31 4.77
N ILE A 51 26.61 15.16 5.73
CA ILE A 51 27.83 15.96 5.74
C ILE A 51 28.81 15.27 6.69
N ALA A 52 29.98 14.86 6.19
CA ALA A 52 30.97 14.12 6.96
C ALA A 52 31.26 14.77 8.32
N ALA A 53 31.52 13.94 9.34
CA ALA A 53 31.88 14.42 10.68
C ALA A 53 33.22 15.17 10.71
N GLU A 54 34.07 14.98 9.70
CA GLU A 54 35.35 15.67 9.53
C GLU A 54 35.32 16.54 8.26
N PRO A 55 35.89 17.76 8.28
CA PRO A 55 35.86 18.67 7.13
C PRO A 55 36.47 18.12 5.84
N ASN A 56 37.40 17.17 5.95
CA ASN A 56 38.09 16.56 4.80
C ASN A 56 37.42 15.26 4.34
N GLY A 57 36.30 14.85 4.96
CA GLY A 57 35.55 13.67 4.57
C GLY A 57 34.60 13.91 3.39
N PRO A 58 33.88 12.88 2.94
CA PRO A 58 32.87 13.00 1.89
C PRO A 58 31.84 14.08 2.21
N ARG A 59 31.66 15.06 1.31
CA ARG A 59 30.80 16.24 1.52
C ARG A 59 31.11 17.01 2.81
N GLY A 60 32.34 16.92 3.32
CA GLY A 60 32.77 17.61 4.53
C GLY A 60 32.80 19.13 4.35
N ASP A 61 32.54 19.84 5.44
CA ASP A 61 32.54 21.30 5.49
C ASP A 61 33.23 21.79 6.76
N LYS A 62 34.03 22.87 6.66
CA LYS A 62 34.83 23.36 7.78
C LYS A 62 33.99 23.84 8.97
N GLU A 63 32.80 24.36 8.71
CA GLU A 63 31.91 24.89 9.73
C GLU A 63 30.83 23.90 10.14
N LEU A 64 30.21 23.20 9.18
CA LEU A 64 29.07 22.33 9.42
C LEU A 64 29.49 20.97 9.96
N SER A 65 30.62 20.40 9.52
CA SER A 65 31.06 19.08 9.97
C SER A 65 31.17 18.97 11.49
N PRO A 66 31.81 19.89 12.22
CA PRO A 66 31.86 19.83 13.68
C PRO A 66 30.50 20.08 14.34
N LYS A 67 29.67 20.96 13.77
CA LYS A 67 28.35 21.34 14.33
C LYS A 67 27.34 20.20 14.20
N LEU A 68 27.35 19.48 13.08
CA LEU A 68 26.36 18.48 12.71
C LEU A 68 26.84 17.03 12.96
N ALA A 69 28.05 16.81 13.46
CA ALA A 69 28.64 15.48 13.64
C ALA A 69 27.76 14.53 14.49
N THR A 70 26.94 15.07 15.38
CA THR A 70 26.02 14.31 16.23
C THR A 70 24.55 14.70 16.06
N ASP A 71 24.25 15.59 15.11
CA ASP A 71 22.90 16.06 14.86
C ASP A 71 22.12 15.01 14.05
N ILE A 72 20.95 14.59 14.55
CA ILE A 72 20.15 13.54 13.92
C ILE A 72 19.70 13.90 12.50
N SER A 73 19.54 15.18 12.17
CA SER A 73 19.20 15.65 10.83
C SER A 73 20.30 15.34 9.80
N ASN A 74 21.54 15.15 10.27
CA ASN A 74 22.72 14.85 9.47
C ASN A 74 23.11 13.36 9.49
N LEU A 75 22.30 12.50 10.11
CA LEU A 75 22.59 11.07 10.25
C LEU A 75 21.57 10.22 9.50
N MET A 76 22.04 9.19 8.80
CA MET A 76 21.21 8.20 8.12
C MET A 76 21.57 6.78 8.58
N LEU A 77 20.57 5.92 8.75
CA LEU A 77 20.75 4.49 9.02
C LEU A 77 20.88 3.74 7.69
N MET A 78 22.01 3.06 7.47
CA MET A 78 22.30 2.38 6.20
C MET A 78 22.84 0.97 6.40
N CYS A 79 22.65 0.08 5.40
CA CYS A 79 23.40 -1.16 5.33
C CYS A 79 24.85 -0.90 4.87
N ASP A 80 25.72 -1.91 5.00
CA ASP A 80 27.13 -1.83 4.57
C ASP A 80 27.29 -1.36 3.11
N GLU A 81 26.53 -1.96 2.20
CA GLU A 81 26.54 -1.73 0.76
C GLU A 81 26.30 -0.25 0.44
N HIS A 82 25.20 0.32 0.95
CA HIS A 82 24.83 1.71 0.66
C HIS A 82 25.65 2.72 1.45
N HIS A 83 26.08 2.40 2.68
CA HIS A 83 27.03 3.24 3.42
C HIS A 83 28.34 3.40 2.63
N ARG A 84 28.88 2.31 2.08
CA ARG A 84 30.07 2.34 1.23
C ARG A 84 29.84 3.09 -0.08
N LEU A 85 28.69 2.86 -0.72
CA LEU A 85 28.32 3.51 -1.97
C LEU A 85 28.40 5.04 -1.84
N ILE A 86 27.72 5.61 -0.83
CA ILE A 86 27.63 7.06 -0.72
C ILE A 86 28.91 7.72 -0.21
N ASP A 87 29.72 7.02 0.59
CA ASP A 87 30.93 7.58 1.21
C ASP A 87 32.22 7.29 0.43
N ARG A 88 32.21 6.36 -0.53
CA ARG A 88 33.43 5.94 -1.24
C ARG A 88 33.25 5.76 -2.74
N GLU A 89 32.25 4.99 -3.15
CA GLU A 89 32.17 4.52 -4.55
C GLU A 89 31.55 5.58 -5.48
N ASP A 90 30.52 6.29 -5.02
CA ASP A 90 29.79 7.29 -5.81
C ASP A 90 29.44 8.53 -4.96
N VAL A 91 30.48 9.24 -4.48
CA VAL A 91 30.30 10.44 -3.66
C VAL A 91 29.61 11.57 -4.45
N GLU A 92 29.97 11.73 -5.72
CA GLU A 92 29.44 12.79 -6.61
C GLU A 92 27.96 12.57 -6.95
N GLY A 93 27.52 11.32 -7.15
CA GLY A 93 26.12 10.97 -7.38
C GLY A 93 25.22 11.10 -6.14
N HIS A 94 25.81 11.35 -4.97
CA HIS A 94 25.11 11.47 -3.68
C HIS A 94 25.37 12.81 -3.01
N PRO A 95 24.92 13.94 -3.60
CA PRO A 95 25.03 15.25 -2.98
C PRO A 95 24.16 15.34 -1.72
N VAL A 96 24.46 16.32 -0.86
CA VAL A 96 23.82 16.54 0.45
C VAL A 96 22.30 16.62 0.35
N GLU A 97 21.79 17.34 -0.66
CA GLU A 97 20.37 17.56 -0.90
C GLU A 97 19.65 16.24 -1.21
N ARG A 98 20.27 15.36 -2.01
CA ARG A 98 19.73 14.05 -2.34
C ARG A 98 19.62 13.18 -1.10
N LEU A 99 20.66 13.13 -0.27
CA LEU A 99 20.66 12.35 0.96
C LEU A 99 19.64 12.85 1.99
N HIS A 100 19.50 14.18 2.13
CA HIS A 100 18.43 14.76 2.95
C HIS A 100 17.04 14.35 2.45
N GLU A 101 16.82 14.38 1.14
CA GLU A 101 15.54 14.00 0.55
C GLU A 101 15.24 12.49 0.73
N MET A 102 16.24 11.62 0.57
CA MET A 102 16.12 10.18 0.87
C MET A 102 15.70 9.95 2.33
N LYS A 103 16.40 10.60 3.27
CA LYS A 103 16.10 10.51 4.70
C LYS A 103 14.68 10.97 4.99
N ARG A 104 14.31 12.16 4.50
CA ARG A 104 12.99 12.77 4.71
C ARG A 104 11.88 11.86 4.22
N LYS A 105 11.92 11.42 2.96
CA LYS A 105 10.93 10.50 2.38
C LYS A 105 10.82 9.19 3.15
N HIS A 106 11.95 8.62 3.58
CA HIS A 106 11.93 7.37 4.34
C HIS A 106 11.27 7.56 5.71
N GLU A 107 11.64 8.59 6.46
CA GLU A 107 11.12 8.85 7.80
C GLU A 107 9.64 9.23 7.77
N GLU A 108 9.21 10.06 6.81
CA GLU A 108 7.79 10.38 6.59
C GLU A 108 6.98 9.13 6.27
N ARG A 109 7.49 8.23 5.42
CA ARG A 109 6.84 6.95 5.13
C ARG A 109 6.72 6.07 6.38
N ILE A 110 7.79 5.94 7.17
CA ILE A 110 7.74 5.14 8.41
C ILE A 110 6.73 5.73 9.38
N GLU A 111 6.75 7.05 9.61
CA GLU A 111 5.80 7.74 10.48
C GLU A 111 4.37 7.50 10.00
N LEU A 112 4.07 7.75 8.72
CA LEU A 112 2.74 7.55 8.13
C LEU A 112 2.25 6.11 8.34
N LEU A 113 3.05 5.11 7.95
CA LEU A 113 2.68 3.70 8.03
C LEU A 113 2.52 3.19 9.47
N THR A 114 3.29 3.72 10.41
CA THR A 114 3.25 3.31 11.82
C THR A 114 2.26 4.11 12.66
N SER A 115 1.76 5.24 12.13
CA SER A 115 0.71 6.05 12.74
C SER A 115 -0.71 5.52 12.49
N ILE A 116 -0.87 4.53 11.61
CA ILE A 116 -2.17 3.93 11.29
C ILE A 116 -2.79 3.35 12.57
N GLN A 117 -3.94 3.91 12.97
CA GLN A 117 -4.62 3.55 14.21
C GLN A 117 -5.26 2.17 14.12
N LYS A 118 -5.39 1.47 15.25
CA LYS A 118 -5.91 0.09 15.31
C LYS A 118 -7.33 -0.03 14.72
N GLU A 119 -8.10 1.03 14.79
CA GLU A 119 -9.47 1.12 14.29
C GLU A 119 -9.52 1.17 12.75
N LYS A 120 -8.40 1.46 12.09
CA LYS A 120 -8.25 1.42 10.62
C LYS A 120 -7.99 0.01 10.08
N LYS A 121 -8.18 -1.03 10.90
CA LYS A 121 -8.19 -2.42 10.41
C LYS A 121 -9.35 -2.60 9.44
N SER A 122 -9.13 -3.33 8.35
CA SER A 122 -10.20 -3.68 7.42
C SER A 122 -10.01 -5.08 6.86
N TYR A 123 -11.12 -5.78 6.64
CA TYR A 123 -11.13 -7.11 6.05
C TYR A 123 -11.12 -6.97 4.52
N VAL A 124 -10.15 -7.64 3.88
CA VAL A 124 -10.01 -7.63 2.43
C VAL A 124 -11.03 -8.59 1.83
N LEU A 125 -11.95 -8.08 1.02
CA LEU A 125 -12.92 -8.87 0.28
C LEU A 125 -12.55 -8.88 -1.20
N LEU A 126 -12.29 -10.08 -1.75
CA LEU A 126 -11.89 -10.24 -3.13
C LEU A 126 -13.00 -10.94 -3.92
N TYR A 127 -13.33 -10.37 -5.08
CA TYR A 127 -14.27 -10.99 -6.00
C TYR A 127 -13.84 -10.82 -7.46
N GLY A 128 -13.68 -11.93 -8.16
CA GLY A 128 -13.37 -11.99 -9.58
C GLY A 128 -14.27 -13.00 -10.28
N ALA A 129 -14.62 -12.69 -11.52
CA ALA A 129 -15.31 -13.61 -12.43
C ALA A 129 -14.80 -13.42 -13.88
N ASN A 130 -14.99 -14.42 -14.73
CA ASN A 130 -14.53 -14.35 -16.13
C ASN A 130 -15.25 -13.23 -16.89
N ILE A 131 -14.50 -12.47 -17.70
CA ILE A 131 -15.03 -11.46 -18.64
C ILE A 131 -14.50 -11.82 -20.02
N GLY A 132 -15.37 -12.30 -20.92
CA GLY A 132 -14.95 -12.95 -22.16
C GLY A 132 -13.93 -14.07 -21.91
N ASP A 133 -12.73 -13.94 -22.47
CA ASP A 133 -11.63 -14.90 -22.32
C ASP A 133 -10.68 -14.59 -21.15
N HIS A 134 -10.94 -13.52 -20.38
CA HIS A 134 -10.06 -13.08 -19.32
C HIS A 134 -10.54 -13.53 -17.94
N THR A 135 -9.66 -14.20 -17.20
CA THR A 135 -9.86 -14.52 -15.78
C THR A 135 -9.46 -13.32 -14.92
N ALA A 136 -10.39 -12.84 -14.10
CA ALA A 136 -10.14 -11.76 -13.16
C ALA A 136 -9.38 -12.27 -11.93
N HIS A 137 -8.05 -12.13 -11.93
CA HIS A 137 -7.24 -12.46 -10.75
C HIS A 137 -7.01 -11.22 -9.88
N VAL A 138 -7.64 -11.22 -8.71
CA VAL A 138 -7.36 -10.25 -7.65
C VAL A 138 -6.39 -10.88 -6.65
N SER A 139 -5.38 -10.12 -6.22
CA SER A 139 -4.33 -10.61 -5.32
C SER A 139 -4.39 -9.93 -3.97
N TRP A 140 -4.44 -10.71 -2.89
CA TRP A 140 -4.36 -10.17 -1.53
C TRP A 140 -3.14 -9.25 -1.34
N ARG A 141 -1.98 -9.59 -1.91
CA ARG A 141 -0.76 -8.78 -1.76
C ARG A 141 -0.93 -7.39 -2.40
N LYS A 142 -1.53 -7.33 -3.59
CA LYS A 142 -1.81 -6.06 -4.27
C LYS A 142 -2.86 -5.25 -3.50
N ALA A 143 -3.92 -5.92 -3.04
CA ALA A 143 -4.97 -5.31 -2.24
C ALA A 143 -4.42 -4.71 -0.93
N ALA A 144 -3.63 -5.49 -0.18
CA ALA A 144 -3.02 -5.05 1.08
C ALA A 144 -2.14 -3.81 0.93
N ILE A 145 -1.44 -3.67 -0.19
CA ILE A 145 -0.61 -2.48 -0.48
C ILE A 145 -1.50 -1.28 -0.81
N ALA A 146 -2.57 -1.48 -1.58
CA ALA A 146 -3.46 -0.40 -2.03
C ALA A 146 -4.32 0.20 -0.90
N MET A 147 -4.53 -0.53 0.20
CA MET A 147 -5.29 -0.04 1.37
C MET A 147 -4.58 1.06 2.15
N VAL A 148 -3.26 1.17 2.00
CA VAL A 148 -2.41 1.99 2.85
C VAL A 148 -2.21 3.36 2.22
N PRO A 149 -2.26 4.46 3.00
CA PRO A 149 -2.24 4.52 4.47
C PRO A 149 -3.62 4.52 5.17
N GLU A 150 -4.73 4.56 4.44
CA GLU A 150 -6.07 4.77 4.99
C GLU A 150 -6.53 3.62 5.89
N PHE A 151 -6.19 2.39 5.49
CA PHE A 151 -6.51 1.14 6.17
C PHE A 151 -5.32 0.18 6.17
N TYR A 152 -5.41 -0.85 7.01
CA TYR A 152 -4.49 -1.99 6.96
C TYR A 152 -5.26 -3.32 7.07
N PRO A 153 -4.73 -4.41 6.48
CA PRO A 153 -5.39 -5.72 6.53
C PRO A 153 -5.57 -6.20 7.97
N ALA A 154 -6.81 -6.52 8.34
CA ALA A 154 -7.13 -7.13 9.64
C ALA A 154 -6.58 -8.57 9.76
N GLU A 155 -6.41 -9.25 8.62
CA GLU A 155 -5.94 -10.63 8.51
C GLU A 155 -4.86 -10.76 7.43
N ASN A 156 -4.06 -11.83 7.49
CA ASN A 156 -3.03 -12.16 6.50
C ASN A 156 -3.59 -12.83 5.22
N GLN A 157 -4.91 -12.95 5.12
CA GLN A 157 -5.62 -13.56 4.01
C GLN A 157 -6.85 -12.72 3.65
N ALA A 158 -7.31 -12.86 2.40
CA ALA A 158 -8.55 -12.27 1.93
C ALA A 158 -9.73 -13.20 2.20
N ILE A 159 -10.91 -12.60 2.32
CA ILE A 159 -12.17 -13.31 2.13
C ILE A 159 -12.40 -13.41 0.61
N GLU A 160 -12.13 -14.60 0.06
CA GLU A 160 -12.28 -14.89 -1.37
C GLU A 160 -13.70 -15.35 -1.69
N LEU A 161 -14.41 -14.58 -2.53
CA LEU A 161 -15.75 -14.92 -3.05
C LEU A 161 -15.72 -15.49 -4.47
N SER A 162 -14.58 -15.41 -5.14
CA SER A 162 -14.39 -15.80 -6.54
C SER A 162 -14.47 -17.31 -6.74
N TRP A 163 -15.06 -17.75 -7.85
CA TRP A 163 -14.94 -19.14 -8.27
C TRP A 163 -13.65 -19.39 -9.04
N ASN A 164 -12.64 -19.88 -8.32
CA ASN A 164 -11.36 -20.24 -8.93
C ASN A 164 -11.52 -21.37 -9.95
N ASN A 165 -10.93 -21.20 -11.14
CA ASN A 165 -10.93 -22.15 -12.25
C ASN A 165 -12.31 -22.47 -12.85
N SER A 166 -13.27 -21.53 -12.77
CA SER A 166 -14.52 -21.61 -13.54
C SER A 166 -14.20 -21.61 -15.04
N SER A 167 -14.71 -22.60 -15.77
CA SER A 167 -14.58 -22.68 -17.23
C SER A 167 -15.71 -21.98 -17.97
N PHE A 168 -16.75 -21.54 -17.25
CA PHE A 168 -17.92 -20.88 -17.83
C PHE A 168 -17.58 -19.44 -18.21
N LYS A 169 -18.20 -18.95 -19.28
CA LYS A 169 -17.98 -17.60 -19.81
C LYS A 169 -19.28 -16.80 -19.89
N ASP A 170 -19.14 -15.48 -19.89
CA ASP A 170 -20.25 -14.52 -19.91
C ASP A 170 -21.13 -14.56 -21.18
N ASN A 171 -20.65 -15.21 -22.24
CA ASN A 171 -21.44 -15.51 -23.44
C ASN A 171 -22.37 -16.74 -23.28
N GLU A 172 -22.25 -17.51 -22.21
CA GLU A 172 -23.10 -18.66 -21.92
C GLU A 172 -24.26 -18.26 -21.01
N SER A 173 -25.50 -18.66 -21.34
CA SER A 173 -26.66 -18.32 -20.50
C SER A 173 -26.56 -18.92 -19.09
N ILE A 174 -25.92 -20.08 -18.95
CA ILE A 174 -25.76 -20.79 -17.68
C ILE A 174 -24.77 -20.10 -16.73
N TYR A 175 -23.80 -19.36 -17.27
CA TYR A 175 -22.79 -18.63 -16.49
C TYR A 175 -23.44 -17.71 -15.47
N TRP A 176 -24.43 -16.92 -15.90
CA TRP A 176 -25.08 -15.93 -15.04
C TRP A 176 -25.79 -16.56 -13.85
N GLN A 177 -26.43 -17.71 -14.06
CA GLN A 177 -27.10 -18.43 -12.99
C GLN A 177 -26.08 -18.99 -11.99
N ILE A 178 -25.07 -19.72 -12.49
CA ILE A 178 -24.12 -20.41 -11.60
C ILE A 178 -23.21 -19.41 -10.86
N GLU A 179 -22.69 -18.38 -11.53
CA GLU A 179 -21.85 -17.36 -10.88
C GLU A 179 -22.63 -16.59 -9.81
N ARG A 180 -23.91 -16.27 -10.06
CA ARG A 180 -24.77 -15.64 -9.06
C ARG A 180 -25.01 -16.55 -7.86
N GLU A 181 -25.40 -17.81 -8.10
CA GLU A 181 -25.63 -18.78 -7.02
C GLU A 181 -24.36 -19.02 -6.19
N HIS A 182 -23.20 -19.10 -6.85
CA HIS A 182 -21.90 -19.22 -6.22
C HIS A 182 -21.59 -18.01 -5.34
N LEU A 183 -21.66 -16.80 -5.90
CA LEU A 183 -21.42 -15.55 -5.17
C LEU A 183 -22.31 -15.46 -3.93
N GLN A 184 -23.62 -15.66 -4.08
CA GLN A 184 -24.56 -15.62 -2.96
C GLN A 184 -24.21 -16.66 -1.88
N ARG A 185 -23.80 -17.87 -2.28
CA ARG A 185 -23.43 -18.93 -1.35
C ARG A 185 -22.15 -18.59 -0.60
N GLN A 186 -21.08 -18.20 -1.31
CA GLN A 186 -19.81 -17.83 -0.69
C GLN A 186 -19.96 -16.63 0.23
N PHE A 187 -20.77 -15.64 -0.17
CA PHE A 187 -21.08 -14.49 0.68
C PHE A 187 -21.81 -14.91 1.97
N ARG A 188 -22.83 -15.77 1.88
CA ARG A 188 -23.51 -16.28 3.08
C ARG A 188 -22.56 -17.03 4.01
N GLU A 189 -21.74 -17.93 3.45
CA GLU A 189 -20.83 -18.78 4.22
C GLU A 189 -19.68 -17.98 4.86
N LYS A 190 -19.11 -16.99 4.17
CA LYS A 190 -17.87 -16.33 4.61
C LYS A 190 -18.04 -14.94 5.18
N VAL A 191 -19.13 -14.25 4.83
CA VAL A 191 -19.33 -12.82 5.16
C VAL A 191 -20.50 -12.65 6.13
N ARG A 192 -21.67 -13.23 5.84
CA ARG A 192 -22.90 -12.94 6.57
C ARG A 192 -22.83 -13.25 8.07
N GLU A 193 -22.28 -14.40 8.44
CA GLU A 193 -22.16 -14.79 9.86
C GLU A 193 -21.24 -13.85 10.65
N ARG A 194 -20.09 -13.50 10.06
CA ARG A 194 -19.07 -12.60 10.65
C ARG A 194 -19.57 -11.17 10.85
N LEU A 195 -20.55 -10.76 10.03
CA LEU A 195 -21.23 -9.49 10.19
C LEU A 195 -22.26 -9.50 11.29
N GLN A 196 -23.07 -10.56 11.36
CA GLN A 196 -24.07 -10.70 12.42
C GLN A 196 -23.42 -10.79 13.81
N SER A 197 -22.23 -11.38 13.91
CA SER A 197 -21.44 -11.42 15.13
C SER A 197 -20.71 -10.11 15.46
N LYS A 198 -20.76 -9.10 14.57
CA LYS A 198 -19.98 -7.84 14.64
C LYS A 198 -18.46 -8.05 14.70
N GLU A 199 -17.98 -9.16 14.18
CA GLU A 199 -16.54 -9.41 14.05
C GLU A 199 -15.91 -8.47 13.02
N ILE A 200 -16.63 -8.26 11.91
CA ILE A 200 -16.22 -7.38 10.82
C ILE A 200 -16.93 -6.04 10.94
N GLU A 201 -16.15 -4.98 11.08
CA GLU A 201 -16.63 -3.60 11.19
C GLU A 201 -16.38 -2.78 9.91
N HIS A 202 -15.43 -3.19 9.05
CA HIS A 202 -15.09 -2.49 7.82
C HIS A 202 -14.54 -3.41 6.74
N PHE A 203 -14.99 -3.24 5.48
CA PHE A 203 -14.45 -3.94 4.31
C PHE A 203 -13.67 -3.03 3.38
N SER A 204 -12.60 -3.58 2.82
CA SER A 204 -11.93 -3.06 1.64
C SER A 204 -12.21 -4.04 0.50
N VAL A 205 -13.06 -3.62 -0.43
CA VAL A 205 -13.62 -4.47 -1.49
C VAL A 205 -12.82 -4.26 -2.77
N PHE A 206 -12.23 -5.33 -3.29
CA PHE A 206 -11.51 -5.34 -4.54
C PHE A 206 -12.21 -6.33 -5.48
N ALA A 207 -12.97 -5.79 -6.43
CA ALA A 207 -13.80 -6.59 -7.30
C ALA A 207 -13.53 -6.31 -8.78
N PHE A 208 -13.42 -7.36 -9.59
CA PHE A 208 -13.26 -7.28 -11.03
C PHE A 208 -14.08 -8.37 -11.72
N ALA A 209 -15.29 -8.03 -12.16
CA ALA A 209 -16.26 -8.97 -12.73
C ALA A 209 -17.20 -8.24 -13.70
N PRO A 210 -18.02 -8.95 -14.49
CA PRO A 210 -19.08 -8.31 -15.26
C PRO A 210 -20.01 -7.46 -14.39
N GLN A 211 -20.49 -6.34 -14.95
CA GLN A 211 -21.32 -5.36 -14.22
C GLN A 211 -22.51 -5.97 -13.47
N PRO A 212 -23.30 -6.93 -14.03
CA PRO A 212 -24.43 -7.51 -13.29
C PRO A 212 -24.02 -8.22 -12.01
N LEU A 213 -22.86 -8.90 -12.01
CA LEU A 213 -22.35 -9.59 -10.83
C LEU A 213 -21.77 -8.61 -9.79
N LEU A 214 -21.18 -7.51 -10.23
CA LEU A 214 -20.76 -6.42 -9.33
C LEU A 214 -21.97 -5.74 -8.67
N VAL A 215 -23.07 -5.54 -9.40
CA VAL A 215 -24.32 -5.02 -8.86
C VAL A 215 -24.92 -6.00 -7.83
N GLU A 216 -24.93 -7.29 -8.12
CA GLU A 216 -25.35 -8.32 -7.15
C GLU A 216 -24.48 -8.30 -5.89
N LEU A 217 -23.14 -8.21 -6.02
CA LEU A 217 -22.25 -8.07 -4.88
C LEU A 217 -22.58 -6.81 -4.07
N GLY A 218 -22.77 -5.67 -4.72
CA GLY A 218 -23.19 -4.42 -4.07
C GLY A 218 -24.52 -4.56 -3.32
N GLN A 219 -25.48 -5.29 -3.89
CA GLN A 219 -26.77 -5.59 -3.25
C GLN A 219 -26.63 -6.53 -2.04
N LEU A 220 -25.67 -7.44 -2.05
CA LEU A 220 -25.33 -8.26 -0.87
C LEU A 220 -24.61 -7.43 0.20
N LEU A 221 -23.82 -6.43 -0.21
CA LEU A 221 -23.08 -5.54 0.68
C LEU A 221 -23.93 -4.41 1.30
N SER A 222 -25.13 -4.13 0.81
CA SER A 222 -25.93 -2.97 1.25
C SER A 222 -26.36 -3.00 2.72
N ASP A 223 -26.29 -4.18 3.36
CA ASP A 223 -26.67 -4.39 4.76
C ASP A 223 -25.47 -4.33 5.74
N ILE A 224 -24.30 -3.88 5.27
CA ILE A 224 -23.02 -3.99 5.98
C ILE A 224 -22.54 -2.62 6.51
N PRO A 225 -21.85 -2.56 7.68
CA PRO A 225 -21.08 -1.38 8.06
C PRO A 225 -20.04 -0.97 7.00
N ALA A 226 -19.64 0.31 7.01
CA ALA A 226 -18.73 0.98 6.08
C ALA A 226 -17.84 0.05 5.21
N ALA A 227 -18.08 0.07 3.90
CA ALA A 227 -17.26 -0.62 2.91
C ALA A 227 -16.62 0.41 1.97
N GLU A 228 -15.33 0.28 1.76
CA GLU A 228 -14.57 1.07 0.78
C GLU A 228 -14.34 0.22 -0.47
N VAL A 229 -14.67 0.77 -1.64
CA VAL A 229 -14.52 0.07 -2.93
C VAL A 229 -13.26 0.56 -3.61
N TYR A 230 -12.38 -0.37 -3.95
CA TYR A 230 -11.18 -0.11 -4.74
C TYR A 230 -11.42 -0.59 -6.17
N GLN A 231 -11.14 0.28 -7.13
CA GLN A 231 -11.33 0.00 -8.55
C GLN A 231 -9.99 -0.30 -9.22
N LEU A 232 -9.94 -1.36 -10.05
CA LEU A 232 -8.75 -1.69 -10.84
C LEU A 232 -8.61 -0.69 -12.00
N HIS A 233 -7.52 0.06 -12.01
CA HIS A 233 -7.09 0.87 -13.14
C HIS A 233 -6.38 0.00 -14.18
N ARG A 234 -6.46 0.37 -15.47
CA ARG A 234 -5.83 -0.41 -16.56
C ARG A 234 -4.39 0.04 -16.83
N GLU A 235 -4.09 1.33 -16.69
CA GLU A 235 -2.78 1.91 -16.99
C GLU A 235 -2.39 3.00 -15.96
N PRO A 236 -1.40 2.74 -15.09
CA PRO A 236 -0.85 1.42 -14.76
C PRO A 236 -1.89 0.51 -14.05
N PRO A 237 -1.70 -0.83 -14.07
CA PRO A 237 -2.60 -1.75 -13.39
C PRO A 237 -2.41 -1.73 -11.87
N ASP A 238 -3.11 -0.83 -11.21
CA ASP A 238 -3.18 -0.73 -9.75
C ASP A 238 -4.62 -0.51 -9.27
N TRP A 239 -4.79 -0.47 -7.94
CA TRP A 239 -6.08 -0.27 -7.28
C TRP A 239 -6.16 1.08 -6.58
N ILE A 240 -5.23 1.99 -6.87
CA ILE A 240 -5.08 3.25 -6.15
C ILE A 240 -5.99 4.27 -6.83
N TRP A 241 -6.87 4.91 -6.06
CA TRP A 241 -7.72 5.98 -6.58
C TRP A 241 -6.86 7.07 -7.23
N GLN A 242 -7.16 7.38 -8.50
CA GLN A 242 -6.60 8.54 -9.18
C GLN A 242 -7.29 9.82 -8.70
N GLU A 243 -6.58 10.95 -8.73
CA GLU A 243 -7.18 12.26 -8.44
C GLU A 243 -8.38 12.49 -9.36
N HIS A 244 -9.49 12.99 -8.79
CA HIS A 244 -10.74 13.17 -9.52
C HIS A 244 -10.51 13.98 -10.81
N PRO A 245 -10.84 13.44 -11.99
CA PRO A 245 -10.68 14.19 -13.23
C PRO A 245 -11.57 15.44 -13.19
N VAL A 246 -11.01 16.59 -13.56
CA VAL A 246 -11.76 17.83 -13.66
C VAL A 246 -12.46 17.85 -15.03
N GLY A 247 -13.73 18.26 -15.08
CA GLY A 247 -14.43 18.51 -16.35
C GLY A 247 -15.32 17.38 -16.87
N PHE A 248 -16.02 16.66 -15.99
CA PHE A 248 -17.11 15.77 -16.39
C PHE A 248 -18.46 16.32 -15.91
N ASP A 249 -19.52 16.06 -16.68
CA ASP A 249 -20.89 16.46 -16.37
C ASP A 249 -21.77 15.23 -16.12
N TYR A 250 -22.68 15.33 -15.15
CA TYR A 250 -23.75 14.35 -14.98
C TYR A 250 -24.98 14.79 -15.76
N ILE A 251 -25.34 14.01 -16.78
CA ILE A 251 -26.57 14.23 -17.54
C ILE A 251 -27.66 13.30 -16.99
N LEU A 252 -28.61 13.88 -16.26
CA LEU A 252 -29.81 13.17 -15.82
C LEU A 252 -30.93 13.37 -16.84
N GLN A 253 -31.35 12.29 -17.49
CA GLN A 253 -32.53 12.29 -18.36
C GLN A 253 -33.68 11.56 -17.66
N GLU A 254 -34.66 12.32 -17.21
CA GLU A 254 -35.88 11.75 -16.64
C GLU A 254 -36.84 11.27 -17.75
N PRO A 255 -37.55 10.16 -17.55
CA PRO A 255 -38.53 9.70 -18.53
C PRO A 255 -39.73 10.66 -18.58
N GLU A 256 -40.20 10.97 -19.79
CA GLU A 256 -41.39 11.81 -20.00
C GLU A 256 -42.66 11.22 -19.35
N THR A 257 -42.74 9.89 -19.27
CA THR A 257 -43.86 9.17 -18.68
C THR A 257 -43.40 8.20 -17.59
N ARG A 258 -44.07 8.22 -16.44
CA ARG A 258 -43.83 7.27 -15.35
C ARG A 258 -44.65 6.01 -15.55
N LYS A 259 -44.01 4.85 -15.54
CA LYS A 259 -44.62 3.52 -15.63
C LYS A 259 -44.27 2.70 -14.39
N ASN A 260 -45.01 1.61 -14.16
CA ASN A 260 -44.76 0.70 -13.02
C ASN A 260 -43.41 -0.04 -13.14
N THR A 261 -42.90 -0.21 -14.36
CA THR A 261 -41.58 -0.78 -14.62
C THR A 261 -40.64 0.35 -15.03
N VAL A 262 -39.52 0.48 -14.31
CA VAL A 262 -38.49 1.49 -14.55
C VAL A 262 -37.29 0.82 -15.22
N ALA A 263 -36.76 1.46 -16.25
CA ALA A 263 -35.46 1.11 -16.82
C ALA A 263 -34.46 2.19 -16.42
N LEU A 264 -33.32 1.77 -15.88
CA LEU A 264 -32.19 2.65 -15.59
C LEU A 264 -31.10 2.39 -16.62
N ASN A 265 -30.70 3.42 -17.37
CA ASN A 265 -29.55 3.36 -18.26
C ASN A 265 -28.41 4.17 -17.66
N LEU A 266 -27.29 3.51 -17.34
CA LEU A 266 -26.05 4.13 -16.92
C LEU A 266 -25.07 4.01 -18.07
N SER A 267 -24.66 5.15 -18.64
CA SER A 267 -23.77 5.21 -19.79
C SER A 267 -22.59 6.13 -19.48
N LEU A 268 -21.40 5.74 -19.93
CA LEU A 268 -20.22 6.60 -19.94
C LEU A 268 -19.99 7.01 -21.40
N SER A 269 -19.99 8.31 -21.68
CA SER A 269 -19.53 8.86 -22.96
C SER A 269 -18.04 9.14 -22.88
N ALA A 270 -17.27 8.58 -23.80
CA ALA A 270 -15.86 8.91 -24.01
C ALA A 270 -15.71 10.12 -24.93
#